data_AF-A0A067PWW1-F1
#
_entry.id   AF-A0A067PWW1-F1
#
_cell.length_a   1.000
_cell.length_b   1.000
_cell.length_c   1.000
_cell.angle_alpha   90.00
_cell.angle_beta   90.00
_cell.angle_gamma   90.00
#
_symmetry.space_group_name_H-M   'P 1'
#
loop_
_entity.id
_entity.type
_entity.pdbx_description
1 polymer ?
#
loop_
_entity_poly.entity_id
_entity_poly.type
_entity_poly.pdbx_seq_one_letter_code
_entity_poly.pdbx_strand_id
1 'polypeptide(L)'
;MAKEDILREWREEWKRSPHQGRYAPSNRIPPSFKLRDHFEYLRREVYGRVTQCRVGHAFIGEYYAQFNIPEPVDCPCGAGYQTREHGIDALSSFIMESGAFTKTGELRGGPQELPRYEEEPDVDLSDDDPEDED
;
A
#
# COMPACT_ATOMS: atom_id res chain seq x y z
N MET A 1 -31.01 11.34 9.30
CA MET A 1 -29.83 11.18 10.18
C MET A 1 -28.67 11.91 9.51
N ALA A 2 -27.93 12.76 10.22
CA ALA A 2 -26.81 13.48 9.60
C ALA A 2 -25.64 12.52 9.33
N LYS A 3 -24.83 12.79 8.30
CA LYS A 3 -23.65 11.96 7.93
C LYS A 3 -22.70 11.76 9.12
N GLU A 4 -22.58 12.76 9.98
CA GLU A 4 -21.75 12.74 11.18
C GLU A 4 -22.30 11.78 12.25
N ASP A 5 -23.62 11.71 12.40
CA ASP A 5 -24.26 10.79 13.34
C ASP A 5 -24.02 9.33 12.95
N ILE A 6 -24.16 9.02 11.65
CA ILE A 6 -23.90 7.68 11.10
C ILE A 6 -22.43 7.29 11.32
N LEU A 7 -21.49 8.21 11.07
CA LEU A 7 -20.06 7.93 11.25
C LEU A 7 -19.72 7.69 12.72
N ARG A 8 -20.34 8.46 13.63
CA ARG A 8 -20.14 8.30 15.08
C ARG A 8 -20.65 6.94 15.54
N GLU A 9 -21.87 6.58 15.17
CA GLU A 9 -22.47 5.29 15.52
C GLU A 9 -21.63 4.12 15.03
N TRP A 10 -21.21 4.15 13.76
CA TRP A 10 -20.37 3.10 13.18
C TRP A 10 -19.02 2.97 13.89
N ARG A 11 -18.40 4.08 14.28
CA ARG A 11 -17.13 4.04 15.03
C ARG A 11 -17.31 3.49 16.44
N GLU A 12 -18.43 3.79 17.11
CA GLU A 12 -18.73 3.23 18.44
C GLU A 12 -19.00 1.72 18.37
N GLU A 13 -19.72 1.26 17.35
CA GLU A 13 -19.91 -0.17 17.10
C GLU A 13 -18.57 -0.86 16.80
N TRP A 14 -17.74 -0.26 15.95
CA TRP A 14 -16.42 -0.78 15.63
C TRP A 14 -15.54 -0.92 16.88
N LYS A 15 -15.51 0.09 17.77
CA LYS A 15 -14.73 0.03 19.02
C LYS A 15 -15.15 -1.11 19.95
N ARG A 16 -16.43 -1.48 19.95
CA ARG A 16 -16.98 -2.57 20.77
C ARG A 16 -16.75 -3.95 20.14
N SER A 17 -16.49 -3.98 18.84
CA SER A 17 -16.36 -5.22 18.08
C SER A 17 -14.99 -5.86 18.34
N PRO A 18 -14.91 -7.17 18.60
CA PRO A 18 -13.64 -7.85 18.75
C PRO A 18 -12.86 -7.83 17.42
N HIS A 19 -11.71 -7.16 17.40
CA HIS A 19 -10.81 -7.13 16.24
C HIS A 19 -9.98 -8.42 16.17
N GLN A 20 -10.65 -9.56 15.97
CA GLN A 20 -10.04 -10.89 15.94
C GLN A 20 -10.28 -11.61 14.61
N GLY A 21 -9.62 -12.76 14.44
CA GLY A 21 -9.71 -13.58 13.24
C GLY A 21 -8.95 -13.01 12.04
N ARG A 22 -9.20 -13.59 10.87
CA ARG A 22 -8.45 -13.31 9.63
C ARG A 22 -8.45 -11.83 9.22
N TYR A 23 -9.52 -11.10 9.56
CA TYR A 23 -9.68 -9.69 9.23
C TYR A 23 -9.12 -8.73 10.29
N ALA A 24 -8.64 -9.25 11.43
CA ALA A 24 -8.08 -8.43 12.51
C ALA A 24 -6.98 -7.46 12.05
N PRO A 25 -6.01 -7.86 11.18
CA PRO A 25 -5.01 -6.93 10.69
C PRO A 25 -5.61 -5.76 9.88
N SER A 26 -6.69 -6.02 9.16
CA SER A 26 -7.42 -5.02 8.35
C SER A 26 -8.30 -4.11 9.22
N ASN A 27 -8.77 -4.60 10.36
CA ASN A 27 -9.63 -3.90 11.31
C ASN A 27 -8.87 -3.04 12.34
N ARG A 28 -7.65 -2.59 12.03
CA ARG A 28 -6.86 -1.70 12.92
C ARG A 28 -7.17 -0.21 12.71
N ILE A 29 -7.89 0.12 11.65
CA ILE A 29 -8.16 1.50 11.24
C ILE A 29 -9.64 1.80 11.46
N PRO A 30 -9.97 2.90 12.17
CA PRO A 30 -11.36 3.27 12.38
C PRO A 30 -12.10 3.53 11.06
N PRO A 31 -13.39 3.20 11.01
CA PRO A 31 -14.23 3.48 9.86
C PRO A 31 -14.23 4.94 9.39
N SER A 32 -14.34 5.10 8.07
CA SER A 32 -14.33 6.39 7.37
C SER A 32 -15.11 6.30 6.07
N PHE A 33 -15.81 7.38 5.70
CA PHE A 33 -16.43 7.53 4.39
C PHE A 33 -15.44 7.91 3.28
N LYS A 34 -14.25 8.38 3.65
CA LYS A 34 -13.17 8.65 2.71
C LYS A 34 -12.20 7.49 2.72
N LEU A 35 -11.76 7.08 1.52
CA LEU A 35 -10.56 6.26 1.40
C LEU A 35 -9.39 7.00 2.06
N ARG A 36 -8.39 6.23 2.50
CA ARG A 36 -7.15 6.81 2.99
C ARG A 36 -6.31 7.23 1.80
N ASP A 37 -5.54 8.31 1.95
CA ASP A 37 -4.73 8.88 0.87
C ASP A 37 -3.78 7.84 0.24
N HIS A 38 -3.19 6.96 1.05
CA HIS A 38 -2.34 5.88 0.54
C HIS A 38 -3.07 4.86 -0.34
N PHE A 39 -4.40 4.80 -0.33
CA PHE A 39 -5.21 4.02 -1.26
C PHE A 39 -5.69 4.81 -2.47
N GLU A 40 -5.83 6.12 -2.35
CA GLU A 40 -6.28 6.99 -3.42
C GLU A 40 -5.28 7.03 -4.58
N TYR A 41 -3.98 7.07 -4.25
CA TYR A 41 -2.90 7.15 -5.24
C TYR A 41 -2.27 5.80 -5.59
N LEU A 42 -2.83 4.69 -5.10
CA LEU A 42 -2.32 3.35 -5.41
C LEU A 42 -2.64 3.01 -6.87
N ARG A 43 -1.63 2.52 -7.62
CA ARG A 43 -1.85 1.95 -8.95
C ARG A 43 -2.93 0.87 -8.88
N ARG A 44 -3.86 0.85 -9.85
CA ARG A 44 -5.03 -0.05 -9.86
C ARG A 44 -4.68 -1.52 -9.59
N GLU A 45 -3.59 -2.01 -10.17
CA GLU A 45 -3.12 -3.39 -9.98
C GLU A 45 -2.68 -3.66 -8.53
N VAL A 46 -1.97 -2.71 -7.92
CA VAL A 46 -1.51 -2.82 -6.53
C VAL A 46 -2.69 -2.69 -5.58
N TYR A 47 -3.61 -1.77 -5.85
CA TYR A 47 -4.87 -1.64 -5.10
C TYR A 47 -5.63 -2.97 -5.05
N GLY A 48 -5.76 -3.65 -6.20
CA GLY A 48 -6.42 -4.95 -6.30
C GLY A 48 -5.73 -6.01 -5.45
N ARG A 49 -4.41 -6.15 -5.57
CA ARG A 49 -3.61 -7.12 -4.80
C ARG A 49 -3.67 -6.84 -3.30
N VAL A 50 -3.53 -5.59 -2.88
CA VAL A 50 -3.64 -5.20 -1.46
C VAL A 50 -5.04 -5.49 -0.92
N THR A 51 -6.08 -5.22 -1.70
CA THR A 51 -7.47 -5.53 -1.32
C THR A 51 -7.64 -7.04 -1.14
N GLN A 52 -7.23 -7.84 -2.12
CA GLN A 52 -7.27 -9.30 -2.08
C GLN A 52 -6.55 -9.86 -0.84
N CYS A 53 -5.32 -9.40 -0.58
CA CYS A 53 -4.57 -9.79 0.61
C CYS A 53 -5.23 -9.33 1.92
N ARG A 54 -5.88 -8.15 1.94
CA ARG A 54 -6.59 -7.64 3.13
C ARG A 54 -7.88 -8.38 3.44
N VAL A 55 -8.60 -8.84 2.43
CA VAL A 55 -9.84 -9.60 2.61
C VAL A 55 -9.61 -11.12 2.67
N GLY A 56 -8.37 -11.58 2.43
CA GLY A 56 -8.08 -13.01 2.37
C GLY A 56 -8.71 -13.72 1.17
N HIS A 57 -9.11 -12.96 0.14
CA HIS A 57 -9.55 -13.47 -1.17
C HIS A 57 -8.43 -13.22 -2.17
N ALA A 58 -7.27 -13.80 -1.89
CA ALA A 58 -6.10 -13.73 -2.76
C ALA A 58 -5.84 -15.10 -3.39
N PHE A 59 -5.13 -15.11 -4.52
CA PHE A 59 -4.62 -16.30 -5.17
C PHE A 59 -3.46 -16.90 -4.36
N ILE A 60 -3.76 -17.37 -3.14
CA ILE A 60 -2.82 -17.98 -2.20
C ILE A 60 -3.32 -19.35 -1.75
N GLY A 61 -2.39 -20.26 -1.43
CA GLY A 61 -2.72 -21.62 -1.01
C GLY A 61 -3.70 -21.70 0.17
N GLU A 62 -3.59 -20.77 1.13
CA GLU A 62 -4.52 -20.66 2.27
C GLU A 62 -5.97 -20.40 1.84
N TYR A 63 -6.18 -19.63 0.78
CA TYR A 63 -7.51 -19.39 0.21
C TYR A 63 -8.02 -20.64 -0.49
N TYR A 64 -7.21 -21.25 -1.35
CA TYR A 64 -7.62 -22.46 -2.08
C TYR A 64 -7.95 -23.63 -1.14
N ALA A 65 -7.13 -23.85 -0.10
CA ALA A 65 -7.36 -24.87 0.91
C ALA A 65 -8.68 -24.67 1.65
N GLN A 66 -9.02 -23.43 2.02
CA GLN A 66 -10.26 -23.12 2.72
C GLN A 66 -11.51 -23.40 1.87
N PHE A 67 -11.44 -23.09 0.58
CA PHE A 67 -12.57 -23.24 -0.34
C PHE A 67 -12.57 -24.57 -1.09
N ASN A 68 -11.69 -25.52 -0.73
CA ASN A 68 -11.52 -26.82 -1.39
C ASN A 68 -11.32 -26.69 -2.91
N ILE A 69 -10.58 -25.66 -3.33
CA ILE A 69 -10.23 -25.45 -4.73
C ILE A 69 -9.00 -26.31 -5.06
N PRO A 70 -9.03 -27.15 -6.12
CA PRO A 70 -7.97 -28.12 -6.43
C PRO A 70 -6.76 -27.47 -7.12
N GLU A 71 -6.24 -26.39 -6.56
CA GLU A 71 -5.04 -25.69 -7.02
C GLU A 71 -3.83 -26.07 -6.13
N PRO A 72 -2.60 -25.99 -6.65
CA PRO A 72 -1.41 -26.20 -5.84
C PRO A 72 -1.35 -25.21 -4.67
N VAL A 73 -1.31 -25.73 -3.44
CA VAL A 73 -1.26 -24.91 -2.23
C VAL A 73 0.15 -24.79 -1.65
N ASP A 74 1.09 -25.62 -2.09
CA ASP A 74 2.44 -25.74 -1.54
C ASP A 74 3.20 -24.41 -1.59
N CYS A 75 3.92 -24.10 -0.51
CA CYS A 75 4.79 -22.92 -0.49
C CYS A 75 6.14 -23.23 -1.13
N PRO A 76 6.64 -22.38 -2.05
CA PRO A 76 8.03 -22.49 -2.55
C PRO A 76 9.08 -22.42 -1.43
N CYS A 77 8.71 -21.83 -0.29
CA CYS A 77 9.52 -21.76 0.92
C CYS A 77 9.65 -23.09 1.69
N GLY A 78 8.96 -24.15 1.26
CA GLY A 78 8.95 -25.46 1.94
C GLY A 78 7.91 -25.60 3.05
N ALA A 79 7.11 -24.56 3.33
CA ALA A 79 5.95 -24.67 4.22
C ALA A 79 4.80 -25.46 3.56
N GLY A 80 3.98 -26.12 4.39
CA GLY A 80 2.90 -26.99 3.90
C GLY A 80 1.85 -26.29 3.02
N TYR A 81 1.61 -24.98 3.20
CA TYR A 81 0.87 -24.19 2.22
C TYR A 81 1.23 -22.70 2.28
N GLN A 82 0.96 -21.98 1.19
CA GLN A 82 1.17 -20.53 1.07
C GLN A 82 0.16 -19.76 1.93
N THR A 83 0.64 -19.18 3.04
CA THR A 83 -0.17 -18.30 3.90
C THR A 83 -0.14 -16.87 3.38
N ARG A 84 -1.09 -16.05 3.86
CA ARG A 84 -1.07 -14.60 3.62
C ARG A 84 0.25 -13.95 4.05
N GLU A 85 0.83 -14.40 5.17
CA GLU A 85 2.11 -13.88 5.69
C GLU A 85 3.25 -14.20 4.72
N HIS A 86 3.37 -15.46 4.28
CA HIS A 86 4.36 -15.85 3.26
C HIS A 86 4.21 -15.06 1.96
N GLY A 87 2.97 -14.79 1.52
CA GLY A 87 2.73 -13.97 0.33
C GLY A 87 3.15 -12.51 0.49
N ILE A 88 2.96 -11.92 1.67
CA ILE A 88 3.41 -10.55 1.97
C ILE A 88 4.93 -10.49 2.04
N ASP A 89 5.57 -11.45 2.71
CA ASP A 89 7.03 -11.51 2.82
C ASP A 89 7.69 -11.69 1.45
N ALA A 90 7.16 -12.60 0.63
CA ALA A 90 7.64 -12.80 -0.74
C ALA A 90 7.50 -11.53 -1.60
N LEU A 91 6.37 -10.82 -1.49
CA LEU A 91 6.17 -9.55 -2.19
C LEU A 91 7.14 -8.46 -1.70
N SER A 92 7.37 -8.39 -0.39
CA SER A 92 8.31 -7.45 0.21
C SER A 92 9.73 -7.69 -0.29
N SER A 93 10.21 -8.94 -0.22
CA SER A 93 11.52 -9.32 -0.75
C SER A 93 11.64 -9.03 -2.24
N PHE A 94 10.63 -9.37 -3.03
CA PHE A 94 10.61 -9.05 -4.46
C PHE A 94 10.72 -7.54 -4.71
N ILE A 95 9.95 -6.71 -4.01
CA ILE A 95 10.02 -5.24 -4.17
C ILE A 95 11.41 -4.71 -3.78
N MET A 96 12.00 -5.23 -2.69
CA MET A 96 13.34 -4.86 -2.24
C MET A 96 14.43 -5.28 -3.22
N GLU A 97 14.34 -6.46 -3.83
CA GLU A 97 15.34 -7.00 -4.77
C GLU A 97 15.18 -6.45 -6.18
N SER A 98 13.94 -6.23 -6.63
CA SER A 98 13.65 -5.80 -8.01
C SER A 98 13.74 -4.29 -8.20
N GLY A 99 13.76 -3.49 -7.12
CA GLY A 99 13.61 -2.03 -7.22
C GLY A 99 12.26 -1.60 -7.79
N ALA A 100 11.29 -2.52 -7.90
CA ALA A 100 9.95 -2.20 -8.39
C ALA A 100 9.38 -1.04 -7.57
N PHE A 101 8.77 -0.06 -8.25
CA PHE A 101 8.19 1.16 -7.66
C PHE A 101 9.19 2.25 -7.22
N THR A 102 10.50 2.14 -7.47
CA THR A 102 11.37 3.33 -7.51
C THR A 102 11.17 4.07 -8.85
N LYS A 103 11.39 5.39 -8.87
CA LYS A 103 11.13 6.23 -10.07
C LYS A 103 11.92 5.77 -11.30
N THR A 104 13.02 5.05 -11.10
CA THR A 104 13.90 4.51 -12.16
C THR A 104 13.87 2.98 -12.26
N GLY A 105 13.21 2.26 -11.35
CA GLY A 105 13.29 0.80 -11.27
C GLY A 105 14.63 0.27 -10.73
N GLU A 106 15.57 1.15 -10.41
CA GLU A 106 16.83 0.81 -9.79
C GLU A 106 16.68 0.70 -8.27
N LEU A 107 17.48 -0.16 -7.65
CA LEU A 107 17.61 -0.22 -6.19
C LEU A 107 18.03 1.17 -5.68
N ARG A 108 17.44 1.65 -4.57
CA ARG A 108 17.94 2.86 -3.91
C ARG A 108 19.39 2.61 -3.50
N GLY A 109 20.32 3.09 -4.32
CA GLY A 109 21.75 2.88 -4.13
C GLY A 109 22.25 3.68 -2.94
N GLY A 110 22.45 3.00 -1.82
CA GLY A 110 23.18 3.50 -0.65
C GLY A 110 22.65 4.81 -0.04
N PRO A 111 23.34 5.35 0.98
CA PRO A 111 23.11 6.70 1.47
C PRO A 111 23.45 7.67 0.34
N GLN A 112 22.46 8.43 -0.17
CA GLN A 112 22.76 9.58 -1.02
C GLN A 112 23.49 10.62 -0.18
N GLU A 113 24.71 10.96 -0.57
CA GLU A 113 25.34 12.18 -0.06
C GLU A 113 24.47 13.37 -0.46
N LEU A 114 24.19 14.24 0.52
CA LEU A 114 23.40 15.44 0.28
C LEU A 114 24.14 16.34 -0.70
N PRO A 115 23.44 17.01 -1.64
CA PRO A 115 24.06 17.98 -2.53
C PRO A 115 24.85 19.02 -1.74
N ARG A 116 26.05 19.36 -2.22
CA ARG A 116 26.83 20.45 -1.64
C ARG A 116 26.28 21.78 -2.15
N TYR A 117 26.29 22.79 -1.30
CA TYR A 117 25.91 24.16 -1.65
C TYR A 117 26.64 24.68 -2.92
N GLU A 118 27.88 24.23 -3.13
CA GLU A 118 28.71 24.59 -4.28
C GLU A 118 28.18 24.04 -5.63
N GLU A 119 27.24 23.10 -5.61
CA GLU A 119 26.65 22.46 -6.79
C GLU A 119 25.23 23.01 -7.11
N GLU A 120 24.72 23.96 -6.33
CA GLU A 120 23.44 24.60 -6.63
C GLU A 120 23.56 25.44 -7.92
N PRO A 121 22.67 25.26 -8.91
CA PRO A 121 22.70 26.06 -10.13
C PRO A 121 22.36 27.53 -9.83
N ASP A 122 23.06 28.44 -10.49
CA ASP A 122 22.78 29.87 -10.40
C ASP A 122 21.34 30.17 -10.85
N VAL A 123 20.64 30.97 -10.06
CA VAL A 123 19.29 31.44 -10.39
C VAL A 123 19.34 32.32 -11.63
N ASP A 124 18.62 31.92 -12.67
CA ASP A 124 18.43 32.74 -13.86
C ASP A 124 17.45 33.87 -13.55
N LEU A 125 17.96 35.09 -13.48
CA LEU A 125 17.19 36.30 -13.17
C LEU A 125 16.68 37.00 -14.45
N SER A 126 16.69 36.33 -15.60
CA SER A 126 16.33 36.93 -16.89
C SER A 126 14.82 37.07 -17.16
N ASP A 127 13.95 36.85 -16.17
CA ASP A 127 12.53 37.20 -16.29
C ASP A 127 12.39 38.72 -16.20
N ASP A 128 12.75 39.42 -17.29
CA ASP A 128 12.32 40.79 -17.57
C ASP A 128 10.81 40.75 -17.80
N ASP A 129 10.07 41.19 -16.78
CA ASP A 129 8.63 41.48 -16.84
C ASP A 129 8.44 42.60 -17.87
N PRO A 130 7.76 42.36 -19.02
CA PRO A 130 7.58 43.42 -20.00
C PRO A 130 6.69 44.50 -19.41
N GLU A 131 7.27 45.68 -19.16
CA GLU A 131 6.59 46.89 -18.71
C GLU A 131 5.34 47.15 -19.56
N ASP A 132 4.20 47.35 -18.88
CA ASP A 132 2.93 47.77 -19.48
C ASP A 132 3.13 49.08 -20.27
N GLU A 133 2.99 49.04 -21.61
CA GLU A 133 2.90 50.24 -22.45
C GLU A 133 1.46 50.81 -22.43
N ASP A 134 1.37 52.11 -22.09
CA ASP A 134 0.16 52.95 -21.93
C ASP A 134 -0.80 53.04 -23.14
#